data_AF-A0A9E3KUK2-F1
#
_entry.id   AF-A0A9E3KUK2-F1
#
_cell.length_a   1.000
_cell.length_b   1.000
_cell.length_c   1.000
_cell.angle_alpha   90.00
_cell.angle_beta   90.00
_cell.angle_gamma   90.00
#
_symmetry.space_group_name_H-M   'P 1'
#
loop_
_entity.id
_entity.type
_entity.pdbx_description
1 polymer ?
#
loop_
_entity_poly.entity_id
_entity_poly.type
_entity_poly.pdbx_seq_one_letter_code
_entity_poly.pdbx_strand_id
1 'polypeptide(L)'
;MIKYFFLTLLTIFSYKSFSQKILTSWSQQNIENYTREMYDQAQKLTASELLNKNLNDKSWSAVFLTLNASINNYSKDSAYLKELTNQITDSNETKLEGTSRLIIWDRVINGDIIFEGKGLVIDNDLFKVGGRANQILQNLTNKNFGFVTIQSTKEELEELKNKWVNFLTNKSVDEYRPIEYKNSKIPEISSLTAVQALIVSLQDNPKKHQITKNCLKNVYNLDEMPKEKGSQASYCNPDTYTFSYLGMLFGDSKFDETKDAKWWQTFWDTNHNKLVWNSVSGIYEVKK
;
A
#
# COMPACT_ATOMS: atom_id res chain seq x y z
N MET A 1 28.82 -40.04 -4.27
CA MET A 1 27.68 -39.70 -3.38
C MET A 1 27.59 -38.18 -3.32
N ILE A 2 26.97 -37.55 -4.32
CA ILE A 2 26.83 -36.10 -4.43
C ILE A 2 25.36 -35.78 -4.15
N LYS A 3 25.09 -35.16 -3.00
CA LYS A 3 23.76 -34.68 -2.62
C LYS A 3 23.46 -33.45 -3.47
N TYR A 4 22.48 -33.59 -4.37
CA TYR A 4 21.88 -32.48 -5.09
C TYR A 4 21.21 -31.54 -4.08
N PHE A 5 21.75 -30.33 -3.97
CA PHE A 5 21.10 -29.21 -3.32
C PHE A 5 20.10 -28.64 -4.34
N PHE A 6 18.87 -29.15 -4.33
CA PHE A 6 17.77 -28.50 -5.04
C PHE A 6 17.45 -27.20 -4.29
N LEU A 7 18.12 -26.12 -4.69
CA LEU A 7 17.68 -24.77 -4.40
C LEU A 7 16.43 -24.54 -5.24
N THR A 8 15.25 -24.76 -4.64
CA THR A 8 13.96 -24.40 -5.24
C THR A 8 13.95 -22.89 -5.38
N LEU A 9 14.37 -22.41 -6.55
CA LEU A 9 14.11 -21.05 -7.02
C LEU A 9 12.59 -20.97 -7.17
N LEU A 10 11.90 -20.53 -6.12
CA LEU A 10 10.50 -20.15 -6.19
C LEU A 10 10.44 -18.96 -7.16
N THR A 11 10.18 -19.28 -8.42
CA THR A 11 9.84 -18.31 -9.43
C THR A 11 8.68 -17.52 -8.90
N ILE A 12 8.96 -16.24 -8.60
CA ILE A 12 7.98 -15.22 -8.30
C ILE A 12 7.09 -15.19 -9.55
N PHE A 13 5.97 -15.92 -9.50
CA PHE A 13 4.84 -15.57 -10.34
C PHE A 13 4.46 -14.16 -9.90
N SER A 14 4.99 -13.18 -10.61
CA SER A 14 4.57 -11.79 -10.57
C SER A 14 3.16 -11.72 -11.14
N TYR A 15 2.19 -12.31 -10.42
CA TYR A 15 0.81 -11.90 -10.54
C TYR A 15 0.82 -10.43 -10.15
N LYS A 16 0.77 -9.56 -11.16
CA LYS A 16 0.45 -8.15 -10.97
C LYS A 16 -0.97 -8.12 -10.42
N SER A 17 -1.14 -8.32 -9.11
CA SER A 17 -2.41 -8.03 -8.47
C SER A 17 -2.67 -6.56 -8.69
N PHE A 18 -3.81 -6.24 -9.30
CA PHE A 18 -4.12 -4.89 -9.78
C PHE A 18 -4.07 -3.82 -8.69
N SER A 19 -4.34 -4.22 -7.44
CA SER A 19 -4.46 -3.34 -6.27
C SER A 19 -3.29 -3.43 -5.30
N GLN A 20 -2.27 -4.26 -5.57
CA GLN A 20 -1.11 -4.43 -4.70
C GLN A 20 0.19 -4.23 -5.46
N LYS A 21 1.02 -3.30 -4.98
CA LYS A 21 2.28 -2.92 -5.64
C LYS A 21 3.39 -2.79 -4.61
N ILE A 22 4.60 -3.21 -4.94
CA ILE A 22 5.74 -3.14 -4.02
C ILE A 22 6.50 -1.83 -4.27
N LEU A 23 6.52 -0.94 -3.27
CA LEU A 23 7.37 0.25 -3.27
C LEU A 23 8.70 -0.08 -2.58
N THR A 24 9.58 -0.77 -3.30
CA THR A 24 10.91 -1.24 -2.85
C THR A 24 10.88 -2.13 -1.59
N SER A 25 11.88 -3.01 -1.45
CA SER A 25 12.22 -3.75 -0.22
C SER A 25 11.02 -4.16 0.69
N TRP A 26 10.17 -5.04 0.17
CA TRP A 26 9.04 -5.62 0.92
C TRP A 26 9.11 -7.15 0.93
N SER A 27 8.78 -7.73 2.09
CA SER A 27 8.51 -9.16 2.23
C SER A 27 7.53 -9.39 3.39
N GLN A 28 6.90 -10.55 3.42
CA GLN A 28 5.98 -10.95 4.52
C GLN A 28 6.68 -10.93 5.89
N GLN A 29 8.00 -11.18 5.92
CA GLN A 29 8.81 -11.14 7.14
C GLN A 29 8.94 -9.73 7.73
N ASN A 30 8.54 -8.69 6.98
CA ASN A 30 8.59 -7.31 7.44
C ASN A 30 7.25 -6.83 8.00
N ILE A 31 6.23 -7.68 8.05
CA ILE A 31 4.95 -7.35 8.68
C ILE A 31 5.12 -7.48 10.20
N GLU A 32 4.76 -6.43 10.93
CA GLU A 32 4.82 -6.43 12.38
C GLU A 32 3.95 -7.53 13.00
N ASN A 33 4.48 -8.21 14.01
CA ASN A 33 3.78 -9.28 14.72
C ASN A 33 3.30 -10.43 13.83
N TYR A 34 3.95 -10.64 12.67
CA TYR A 34 3.69 -11.80 11.81
C TYR A 34 4.62 -12.97 12.18
N THR A 35 4.05 -14.16 12.38
CA THR A 35 4.81 -15.39 12.55
C THR A 35 4.36 -16.48 11.58
N ARG A 36 5.24 -17.47 11.37
CA ARG A 36 4.92 -18.63 10.53
C ARG A 36 3.76 -19.43 11.12
N GLU A 37 3.70 -19.57 12.45
CA GLU A 37 2.63 -20.27 13.14
C GLU A 37 1.28 -19.60 12.90
N MET A 38 1.23 -18.26 12.94
CA MET A 38 0.02 -17.50 12.62
C MET A 38 -0.41 -17.70 11.16
N TYR A 39 0.55 -17.76 10.23
CA TYR A 39 0.29 -18.10 8.83
C TYR A 39 -0.32 -19.50 8.69
N ASP A 40 0.34 -20.51 9.26
CA ASP A 40 -0.10 -21.91 9.16
C ASP A 40 -1.46 -22.13 9.83
N GLN A 41 -1.79 -21.37 10.89
CA GLN A 41 -3.11 -21.38 11.51
C GLN A 41 -4.16 -20.71 10.62
N ALA A 42 -3.85 -19.55 10.04
CA ALA A 42 -4.78 -18.85 9.15
C ALA A 42 -5.17 -19.72 7.93
N GLN A 43 -4.24 -20.54 7.41
CA GLN A 43 -4.53 -21.43 6.29
C GLN A 43 -5.56 -22.53 6.62
N LYS A 44 -5.88 -22.77 7.89
CA LYS A 44 -6.84 -23.80 8.31
C LYS A 44 -8.25 -23.24 8.54
N LEU A 45 -8.42 -21.93 8.45
CA LEU A 45 -9.69 -21.26 8.70
C LEU A 45 -10.71 -21.59 7.61
N THR A 46 -11.96 -21.77 8.05
CA THR A 46 -13.13 -21.93 7.20
C THR A 46 -13.52 -20.62 6.51
N ALA A 47 -14.31 -20.70 5.43
CA ALA A 47 -14.85 -19.53 4.75
C ALA A 47 -15.61 -18.59 5.70
N SER A 48 -16.45 -19.13 6.60
CA SER A 48 -17.20 -18.33 7.58
C SER A 48 -16.30 -17.64 8.59
N GLU A 49 -15.23 -18.31 9.06
CA GLU A 49 -14.24 -17.70 9.94
C GLU A 49 -13.49 -16.56 9.25
N LEU A 50 -13.10 -16.73 7.97
CA LEU A 50 -12.45 -15.67 7.20
C LEU A 50 -13.38 -14.48 6.94
N LEU A 51 -14.66 -14.72 6.61
CA LEU A 51 -15.66 -13.65 6.51
C LEU A 51 -15.79 -12.89 7.82
N ASN A 52 -15.85 -13.59 8.95
CA ASN A 52 -15.93 -12.96 10.27
C ASN A 52 -14.66 -12.18 10.61
N LYS A 53 -13.48 -12.68 10.24
CA LYS A 53 -12.21 -11.95 10.40
C LYS A 53 -12.15 -10.70 9.54
N ASN A 54 -12.68 -10.73 8.32
CA ASN A 54 -12.76 -9.54 7.46
C ASN A 54 -13.48 -8.37 8.15
N LEU A 55 -14.58 -8.67 8.86
CA LEU A 55 -15.38 -7.71 9.61
C LEU A 55 -14.64 -7.14 10.83
N ASN A 56 -13.82 -7.96 11.50
CA ASN A 56 -13.42 -7.70 12.90
C ASN A 56 -11.91 -7.49 13.12
N ASP A 57 -11.05 -7.87 12.17
CA ASP A 57 -9.60 -7.78 12.36
C ASP A 57 -9.15 -6.32 12.55
N LYS A 58 -8.23 -6.11 13.51
CA LYS A 58 -7.76 -4.78 13.94
C LYS A 58 -6.26 -4.56 13.77
N SER A 59 -5.54 -5.53 13.21
CA SER A 59 -4.12 -5.38 12.90
C SER A 59 -3.86 -5.65 11.43
N TRP A 60 -2.88 -4.95 10.87
CA TRP A 60 -2.43 -5.19 9.51
C TRP A 60 -2.02 -6.65 9.29
N SER A 61 -1.31 -7.26 10.25
CA SER A 61 -0.92 -8.67 10.18
C SER A 61 -2.11 -9.62 10.11
N ALA A 62 -3.17 -9.40 10.88
CA ALA A 62 -4.38 -10.22 10.86
C ALA A 62 -5.13 -10.06 9.52
N VAL A 63 -5.29 -8.83 9.04
CA VAL A 63 -5.87 -8.57 7.72
C VAL A 63 -5.06 -9.27 6.63
N PHE A 64 -3.74 -9.12 6.64
CA PHE A 64 -2.86 -9.76 5.66
C PHE A 64 -3.03 -11.30 5.66
N LEU A 65 -3.11 -11.92 6.84
CA LEU A 65 -3.36 -13.35 6.97
C LEU A 65 -4.72 -13.76 6.37
N THR A 66 -5.77 -13.00 6.65
CA THR A 66 -7.11 -13.20 6.09
C THR A 66 -7.10 -13.09 4.56
N LEU A 67 -6.39 -12.09 4.00
CA LEU A 67 -6.23 -11.95 2.54
C LEU A 67 -5.55 -13.19 1.94
N ASN A 68 -4.43 -13.65 2.51
CA ASN A 68 -3.67 -14.78 1.97
C ASN A 68 -4.44 -16.10 2.09
N ALA A 69 -5.01 -16.39 3.25
CA ALA A 69 -5.79 -17.61 3.47
C ALA A 69 -7.02 -17.68 2.55
N SER A 70 -7.66 -16.53 2.28
CA SER A 70 -8.75 -16.45 1.30
C SER A 70 -8.30 -16.92 -0.08
N ILE A 71 -7.18 -16.38 -0.56
CA ILE A 71 -6.65 -16.66 -1.90
C ILE A 71 -6.26 -18.12 -2.05
N ASN A 72 -5.55 -18.66 -1.07
CA ASN A 72 -5.00 -20.01 -1.13
C ASN A 72 -6.09 -21.09 -1.11
N ASN A 73 -7.20 -20.84 -0.41
CA ASN A 73 -8.17 -21.89 -0.10
C ASN A 73 -9.54 -21.72 -0.77
N TYR A 74 -9.94 -20.49 -1.14
CA TYR A 74 -11.34 -20.19 -1.50
C TYR A 74 -11.50 -19.49 -2.87
N SER A 75 -10.50 -19.56 -3.75
CA SER A 75 -10.54 -18.96 -5.10
C SER A 75 -11.68 -19.46 -6.00
N LYS A 76 -12.25 -20.63 -5.72
CA LYS A 76 -13.35 -21.25 -6.50
C LYS A 76 -14.68 -21.32 -5.74
N ASP A 77 -14.74 -20.82 -4.50
CA ASP A 77 -15.95 -20.90 -3.68
C ASP A 77 -16.93 -19.76 -4.04
N SER A 78 -17.95 -20.09 -4.83
CA SER A 78 -18.95 -19.11 -5.26
C SER A 78 -19.80 -18.55 -4.12
N ALA A 79 -20.00 -19.30 -3.02
CA ALA A 79 -20.75 -18.79 -1.87
C ALA A 79 -19.90 -17.77 -1.11
N TYR A 80 -18.61 -18.06 -0.93
CA TYR A 80 -17.66 -17.13 -0.33
C TYR A 80 -17.56 -15.82 -1.11
N LEU A 81 -17.44 -15.89 -2.44
CA LEU A 81 -17.40 -14.69 -3.31
C LEU A 81 -18.68 -13.84 -3.19
N LYS A 82 -19.86 -14.46 -3.07
CA LYS A 82 -21.13 -13.74 -2.87
C LYS A 82 -21.18 -13.03 -1.52
N GLU A 83 -20.73 -13.68 -0.45
CA GLU A 83 -20.69 -13.06 0.88
C GLU A 83 -19.68 -11.92 0.95
N LEU A 84 -18.50 -12.06 0.35
CA LEU A 84 -17.56 -10.95 0.20
C LEU A 84 -18.17 -9.78 -0.57
N THR A 85 -18.92 -10.07 -1.64
CA THR A 85 -19.63 -9.04 -2.42
C THR A 85 -20.65 -8.28 -1.56
N ASN A 86 -21.34 -8.97 -0.65
CA ASN A 86 -22.26 -8.32 0.29
C ASN A 86 -21.55 -7.39 1.28
N GLN A 87 -20.30 -7.68 1.64
CA GLN A 87 -19.50 -6.87 2.57
C GLN A 87 -18.92 -5.59 1.94
N ILE A 88 -18.96 -5.42 0.62
CA ILE A 88 -18.41 -4.22 -0.06
C ILE A 88 -19.06 -2.93 0.44
N THR A 89 -20.36 -2.98 0.72
CA THR A 89 -21.14 -1.82 1.20
C THR A 89 -20.99 -1.58 2.69
N ASP A 90 -20.25 -2.43 3.40
CA ASP A 90 -19.93 -2.23 4.81
C ASP A 90 -18.82 -1.18 4.94
N SER A 91 -19.23 0.04 5.32
CA SER A 91 -18.35 1.18 5.55
C SER A 91 -17.76 1.22 6.96
N ASN A 92 -17.99 0.21 7.80
CA ASN A 92 -17.43 0.16 9.14
C ASN A 92 -15.90 0.19 9.06
N GLU A 93 -15.31 1.06 9.87
CA GLU A 93 -13.87 1.22 9.98
C GLU A 93 -13.35 0.51 11.23
N THR A 94 -12.25 -0.21 11.07
CA THR A 94 -11.45 -0.72 12.19
C THR A 94 -10.05 -0.12 12.09
N LYS A 95 -9.63 0.58 13.14
CA LYS A 95 -8.30 1.19 13.20
C LYS A 95 -7.26 0.07 13.17
N LEU A 96 -6.48 0.02 12.10
CA LEU A 96 -5.42 -0.97 11.96
C LEU A 96 -4.19 -0.59 12.78
N GLU A 97 -3.77 -1.51 13.62
CA GLU A 97 -2.50 -1.46 14.32
C GLU A 97 -1.40 -2.17 13.53
N GLY A 98 -0.15 -1.81 13.82
CA GLY A 98 1.03 -2.43 13.23
C GLY A 98 1.15 -2.24 11.73
N THR A 99 0.84 -1.04 11.23
CA THR A 99 0.79 -0.70 9.80
C THR A 99 2.17 -0.46 9.19
N SER A 100 3.25 -0.89 9.84
CA SER A 100 4.58 -0.81 9.23
C SER A 100 4.58 -1.56 7.90
N ARG A 101 5.23 -0.97 6.90
CA ARG A 101 5.30 -1.46 5.52
C ARG A 101 3.95 -1.55 4.80
N LEU A 102 2.83 -1.10 5.38
CA LEU A 102 1.58 -0.89 4.67
C LEU A 102 1.55 0.55 4.15
N ILE A 103 1.17 0.73 2.89
CA ILE A 103 1.00 2.04 2.28
C ILE A 103 -0.40 2.10 1.68
N ILE A 104 -1.22 2.99 2.23
CA ILE A 104 -2.49 3.44 1.63
C ILE A 104 -2.37 4.95 1.61
N TRP A 105 -2.21 5.54 0.42
CA TRP A 105 -1.79 6.94 0.29
C TRP A 105 -2.72 7.92 1.04
N ASP A 106 -4.04 7.72 0.96
CA ASP A 106 -5.00 8.54 1.71
C ASP A 106 -4.86 8.41 3.24
N ARG A 107 -4.51 7.22 3.74
CA ARG A 107 -4.28 6.98 5.18
C ARG A 107 -2.95 7.58 5.64
N VAL A 108 -1.97 7.73 4.76
CA VAL A 108 -0.76 8.52 5.04
C VAL A 108 -1.09 10.00 5.13
N ILE A 109 -1.87 10.54 4.19
CA ILE A 109 -2.30 11.95 4.18
C ILE A 109 -3.05 12.30 5.47
N ASN A 110 -3.95 11.43 5.92
CA ASN A 110 -4.76 11.65 7.11
C ASN A 110 -4.04 11.33 8.43
N GLY A 111 -2.81 10.78 8.38
CA GLY A 111 -1.99 10.49 9.55
C GLY A 111 -2.32 9.18 10.27
N ASP A 112 -3.14 8.31 9.68
CA ASP A 112 -3.43 6.96 10.20
C ASP A 112 -2.24 6.00 9.99
N ILE A 113 -1.48 6.19 8.90
CA ILE A 113 -0.28 5.42 8.57
C ILE A 113 0.94 6.36 8.56
N ILE A 114 2.02 5.94 9.20
CA ILE A 114 3.33 6.58 9.06
C ILE A 114 4.01 5.99 7.83
N PHE A 115 4.35 6.83 6.87
CA PHE A 115 5.11 6.40 5.70
C PHE A 115 6.59 6.17 6.07
N GLU A 116 7.10 4.98 5.77
CA GLU A 116 8.46 4.57 6.10
C GLU A 116 9.41 4.52 4.89
N GLY A 117 9.00 5.08 3.75
CA GLY A 117 9.81 5.09 2.53
C GLY A 117 9.76 3.80 1.71
N LYS A 118 9.24 2.69 2.25
CA LYS A 118 9.15 1.39 1.57
C LYS A 118 8.01 0.53 2.09
N GLY A 119 7.47 -0.33 1.24
CA GLY A 119 6.39 -1.22 1.66
C GLY A 119 5.52 -1.75 0.53
N LEU A 120 4.34 -2.24 0.91
CA LEU A 120 3.28 -2.70 0.03
C LEU A 120 2.22 -1.60 -0.08
N VAL A 121 2.08 -1.08 -1.30
CA VAL A 121 1.03 -0.14 -1.69
C VAL A 121 -0.24 -0.90 -1.98
N ILE A 122 -1.32 -0.50 -1.31
CA ILE A 122 -2.66 -1.05 -1.49
C ILE A 122 -3.62 0.08 -1.83
N ASP A 123 -4.30 -0.05 -2.97
CA ASP A 123 -5.23 0.97 -3.48
C ASP A 123 -6.59 0.95 -2.74
N ASN A 124 -7.00 -0.20 -2.20
CA ASN A 124 -8.19 -0.29 -1.35
C ASN A 124 -7.89 0.18 0.08
N ASP A 125 -8.85 0.87 0.69
CA ASP A 125 -8.80 1.25 2.10
C ASP A 125 -9.06 0.04 3.01
N LEU A 126 -7.98 -0.64 3.41
CA LEU A 126 -8.06 -1.80 4.29
C LEU A 126 -8.49 -1.50 5.73
N PHE A 127 -8.67 -0.23 6.10
CA PHE A 127 -9.28 0.12 7.39
C PHE A 127 -10.79 -0.13 7.35
N LYS A 128 -11.41 -0.09 6.16
CA LYS A 128 -12.83 -0.40 5.97
C LYS A 128 -13.05 -1.86 5.64
N VAL A 129 -14.14 -2.44 6.17
CA VAL A 129 -14.58 -3.80 5.86
C VAL A 129 -14.76 -4.00 4.35
N GLY A 130 -15.46 -3.07 3.69
CA GLY A 130 -15.68 -3.11 2.24
C GLY A 130 -14.39 -3.06 1.42
N GLY A 131 -13.37 -2.33 1.89
CA GLY A 131 -12.08 -2.26 1.20
C GLY A 131 -11.30 -3.56 1.28
N ARG A 132 -11.34 -4.25 2.42
CA ARG A 132 -10.77 -5.60 2.53
C ARG A 132 -11.53 -6.60 1.69
N ALA A 133 -12.87 -6.56 1.70
CA ALA A 133 -13.70 -7.45 0.89
C ALA A 133 -13.41 -7.28 -0.60
N ASN A 134 -13.35 -6.03 -1.09
CA ASN A 134 -12.98 -5.73 -2.48
C ASN A 134 -11.56 -6.18 -2.79
N GLN A 135 -10.60 -5.99 -1.87
CA GLN A 135 -9.23 -6.48 -2.03
C GLN A 135 -9.17 -8.01 -2.19
N ILE A 136 -9.94 -8.76 -1.39
CA ILE A 136 -10.03 -10.21 -1.49
C ILE A 136 -10.63 -10.61 -2.84
N LEU A 137 -11.75 -9.99 -3.25
CA LEU A 137 -12.40 -10.29 -4.53
C LEU A 137 -11.48 -10.04 -5.73
N GLN A 138 -10.77 -8.91 -5.74
CA GLN A 138 -9.77 -8.61 -6.78
C GLN A 138 -8.65 -9.65 -6.82
N ASN A 139 -8.16 -10.08 -5.65
CA ASN A 139 -7.11 -11.09 -5.57
C ASN A 139 -7.59 -12.50 -6.00
N LEU A 140 -8.83 -12.89 -5.67
CA LEU A 140 -9.40 -14.19 -6.03
C LEU A 140 -9.73 -14.31 -7.51
N THR A 141 -10.21 -13.23 -8.12
CA THR A 141 -10.79 -13.25 -9.47
C THR A 141 -9.88 -12.64 -10.52
N ASN A 142 -8.85 -11.91 -10.10
CA ASN A 142 -8.00 -11.08 -10.96
C ASN A 142 -8.83 -10.11 -11.83
N LYS A 143 -9.94 -9.59 -11.29
CA LYS A 143 -10.79 -8.57 -11.89
C LYS A 143 -10.69 -7.27 -11.14
N ASN A 144 -10.80 -6.14 -11.84
CA ASN A 144 -10.84 -4.83 -11.23
C ASN A 144 -12.09 -4.06 -11.66
N PHE A 145 -12.98 -3.75 -10.72
CA PHE A 145 -14.19 -2.94 -10.98
C PHE A 145 -14.16 -1.57 -10.30
N GLY A 146 -13.03 -1.21 -9.69
CA GLY A 146 -12.85 0.00 -8.89
C GLY A 146 -12.23 -0.31 -7.52
N PHE A 147 -12.05 0.74 -6.73
CA PHE A 147 -11.45 0.66 -5.39
C PHE A 147 -12.41 1.24 -4.36
N VAL A 148 -12.33 0.72 -3.15
CA VAL A 148 -12.94 1.34 -1.97
C VAL A 148 -11.90 2.26 -1.36
N THR A 149 -12.18 3.55 -1.26
CA THR A 149 -11.29 4.56 -0.69
C THR A 149 -11.85 5.11 0.62
N ILE A 150 -11.09 5.95 1.32
CA ILE A 150 -11.59 6.59 2.53
C ILE A 150 -12.79 7.53 2.22
N GLN A 151 -12.86 8.08 1.00
CA GLN A 151 -13.93 8.97 0.56
C GLN A 151 -15.09 8.26 -0.16
N SER A 152 -15.04 6.94 -0.37
CA SER A 152 -16.13 6.22 -1.05
C SER A 152 -17.48 6.47 -0.39
N THR A 153 -18.42 6.94 -1.21
CA THR A 153 -19.82 7.18 -0.85
C THR A 153 -20.60 5.88 -0.85
N LYS A 154 -21.77 5.88 -0.19
CA LYS A 154 -22.65 4.71 -0.17
C LYS A 154 -23.09 4.31 -1.58
N GLU A 155 -23.37 5.29 -2.42
CA GLU A 155 -23.80 5.12 -3.81
C GLU A 155 -22.70 4.45 -4.64
N GLU A 156 -21.44 4.90 -4.52
CA GLU A 156 -20.29 4.29 -5.20
C GLU A 156 -20.04 2.85 -4.73
N LEU A 157 -20.20 2.57 -3.43
CA LEU A 157 -20.06 1.22 -2.89
C LEU A 157 -21.16 0.28 -3.39
N GLU A 158 -22.40 0.75 -3.49
CA GLU A 158 -23.50 -0.03 -4.10
C GLU A 158 -23.27 -0.26 -5.59
N GLU A 159 -22.76 0.73 -6.33
CA GLU A 159 -22.37 0.56 -7.74
C GLU A 159 -21.28 -0.51 -7.89
N LEU A 160 -20.23 -0.44 -7.05
CA LEU A 160 -19.15 -1.43 -7.04
C LEU A 160 -19.66 -2.83 -6.71
N LYS A 161 -20.51 -2.97 -5.69
CA LYS A 161 -21.17 -4.24 -5.36
C LYS A 161 -21.99 -4.78 -6.53
N ASN A 162 -22.77 -3.92 -7.21
CA ASN A 162 -23.56 -4.33 -8.37
C ASN A 162 -22.69 -4.82 -9.54
N LYS A 163 -21.52 -4.20 -9.76
CA LYS A 163 -20.53 -4.70 -10.73
C LYS A 163 -20.06 -6.12 -10.38
N TRP A 164 -19.75 -6.39 -9.12
CA TRP A 164 -19.40 -7.73 -8.65
C TRP A 164 -20.55 -8.74 -8.80
N VAL A 165 -21.78 -8.37 -8.42
CA VAL A 165 -22.96 -9.24 -8.60
C VAL A 165 -23.18 -9.58 -10.08
N ASN A 166 -23.05 -8.59 -10.98
CA ASN A 166 -23.17 -8.81 -12.41
C ASN A 166 -22.08 -9.77 -12.92
N PHE A 167 -20.82 -9.57 -12.51
CA PHE A 167 -19.72 -10.47 -12.86
C PHE A 167 -19.98 -11.91 -12.37
N LEU A 168 -20.36 -12.09 -11.10
CA LEU A 168 -20.65 -13.40 -10.50
C LEU A 168 -21.88 -14.10 -11.10
N THR A 169 -22.74 -13.35 -11.81
CA THR A 169 -23.89 -13.88 -12.55
C THR A 169 -23.63 -14.01 -14.07
N ASN A 170 -22.36 -13.97 -14.48
CA ASN A 170 -21.90 -14.10 -15.87
C ASN A 170 -22.41 -13.00 -16.81
N LYS A 171 -22.74 -11.81 -16.27
CA LYS A 171 -23.00 -10.63 -17.09
C LYS A 171 -21.68 -9.93 -17.41
N SER A 172 -21.64 -9.27 -18.57
CA SER A 172 -20.49 -8.43 -18.96
C SER A 172 -20.42 -7.19 -18.07
N VAL A 173 -19.21 -6.86 -17.61
CA VAL A 173 -18.92 -5.71 -16.75
C VAL A 173 -17.60 -5.11 -17.23
N ASP A 174 -17.58 -3.80 -17.45
CA ASP A 174 -16.36 -3.09 -17.81
C ASP A 174 -15.40 -3.03 -16.62
N GLU A 175 -14.15 -3.45 -16.87
CA GLU A 175 -13.09 -3.37 -15.88
C GLU A 175 -12.55 -1.94 -15.75
N TYR A 176 -12.35 -1.51 -14.51
CA TYR A 176 -11.68 -0.26 -14.19
C TYR A 176 -10.21 -0.32 -14.61
N ARG A 177 -9.78 0.69 -15.36
CA ARG A 177 -8.39 0.83 -15.82
C ARG A 177 -7.72 1.99 -15.06
N PRO A 178 -6.76 1.70 -14.16
CA PRO A 178 -6.00 2.75 -13.49
C PRO A 178 -5.25 3.65 -14.48
N ILE A 179 -5.02 4.89 -14.09
CA ILE A 179 -4.21 5.84 -14.85
C ILE A 179 -2.79 5.29 -15.00
N GLU A 180 -2.30 5.31 -16.24
CA GLU A 180 -0.91 4.94 -16.56
C GLU A 180 -0.03 6.18 -16.60
N TYR A 181 0.97 6.23 -15.72
CA TYR A 181 1.98 7.29 -15.71
C TYR A 181 3.14 6.91 -16.62
N LYS A 182 2.97 7.17 -17.93
CA LYS A 182 3.98 6.87 -18.96
C LYS A 182 5.34 7.48 -18.61
N ASN A 183 6.40 6.69 -18.85
CA ASN A 183 7.79 7.01 -18.52
C ASN A 183 8.07 7.28 -17.05
N SER A 184 7.15 6.94 -16.14
CA SER A 184 7.44 7.01 -14.71
C SER A 184 8.56 6.06 -14.33
N LYS A 185 9.49 6.54 -13.50
CA LYS A 185 10.53 5.72 -12.88
C LYS A 185 9.95 4.75 -11.86
N ILE A 186 8.92 5.17 -11.13
CA ILE A 186 8.24 4.41 -10.08
C ILE A 186 6.74 4.73 -10.16
N PRO A 187 5.93 3.92 -10.86
CA PRO A 187 4.51 4.17 -11.03
C PRO A 187 3.73 4.31 -9.72
N GLU A 188 4.15 3.59 -8.67
CA GLU A 188 3.50 3.53 -7.36
C GLU A 188 3.41 4.87 -6.64
N ILE A 189 4.37 5.77 -6.87
CA ILE A 189 4.43 7.11 -6.26
C ILE A 189 3.97 8.22 -7.21
N SER A 190 3.52 7.87 -8.41
CA SER A 190 3.32 8.86 -9.48
C SER A 190 2.00 9.59 -9.42
N SER A 191 1.03 9.14 -8.62
CA SER A 191 -0.24 9.84 -8.47
C SER A 191 -0.10 11.12 -7.67
N LEU A 192 -0.96 12.11 -7.93
CA LEU A 192 -1.01 13.34 -7.12
C LEU A 192 -1.28 13.03 -5.64
N THR A 193 -2.11 12.03 -5.34
CA THR A 193 -2.34 11.54 -3.97
C THR A 193 -1.03 11.04 -3.34
N ALA A 194 -0.21 10.28 -4.08
CA ALA A 194 1.08 9.84 -3.57
C ALA A 194 2.05 11.02 -3.37
N VAL A 195 2.09 11.99 -4.30
CA VAL A 195 2.89 13.22 -4.13
C VAL A 195 2.50 13.94 -2.84
N GLN A 196 1.20 14.14 -2.61
CA GLN A 196 0.71 14.76 -1.39
C GLN A 196 1.13 13.98 -0.14
N ALA A 197 0.93 12.66 -0.15
CA ALA A 197 1.30 11.79 0.95
C ALA A 197 2.80 11.86 1.27
N LEU A 198 3.66 11.90 0.25
CA LEU A 198 5.10 12.08 0.41
C LEU A 198 5.41 13.42 1.10
N ILE A 199 4.81 14.52 0.64
CA ILE A 199 5.02 15.86 1.23
C ILE A 199 4.52 15.94 2.68
N VAL A 200 3.35 15.35 2.96
CA VAL A 200 2.82 15.23 4.33
C VAL A 200 3.76 14.39 5.21
N SER A 201 4.31 13.31 4.66
CA SER A 201 5.21 12.43 5.42
C SER A 201 6.53 13.10 5.82
N LEU A 202 6.99 14.13 5.11
CA LEU A 202 8.18 14.89 5.47
C LEU A 202 7.99 15.73 6.74
N GLN A 203 6.75 16.05 7.11
CA GLN A 203 6.49 16.90 8.27
C GLN A 203 6.96 16.25 9.57
N ASP A 204 7.18 17.09 10.59
CA ASP A 204 7.64 16.64 11.90
C ASP A 204 6.64 15.66 12.52
N ASN A 205 7.13 14.51 12.99
CA ASN A 205 6.27 13.48 13.55
C ASN A 205 7.00 12.71 14.67
N PRO A 206 6.53 12.80 15.94
CA PRO A 206 7.18 12.14 17.08
C PRO A 206 7.29 10.61 16.94
N LYS A 207 6.29 9.96 16.32
CA LYS A 207 6.33 8.52 16.09
C LYS A 207 7.38 8.15 15.03
N LYS A 208 7.50 8.95 13.97
CA LYS A 208 8.57 8.81 12.95
C LYS A 208 9.95 8.94 13.59
N HIS A 209 10.16 9.93 14.46
CA HIS A 209 11.40 10.08 15.23
C HIS A 209 11.73 8.88 16.09
N GLN A 210 10.72 8.33 16.78
CA GLN A 210 10.90 7.14 17.60
C GLN A 210 11.30 5.92 16.76
N ILE A 211 10.69 5.73 15.59
CA ILE A 211 11.04 4.65 14.64
C ILE A 211 12.50 4.81 14.18
N THR A 212 12.91 6.01 13.79
CA THR A 212 14.28 6.29 13.38
C THR A 212 15.27 6.04 14.52
N LYS A 213 14.98 6.53 15.73
CA LYS A 213 15.84 6.29 16.91
C LYS A 213 15.96 4.80 17.25
N ASN A 214 14.86 4.07 17.21
CA ASN A 214 14.87 2.62 17.44
C ASN A 214 15.70 1.89 16.39
N CYS A 215 15.59 2.27 15.11
CA CYS A 215 16.40 1.71 14.04
C CYS A 215 17.89 1.98 14.23
N LEU A 216 18.26 3.23 14.53
CA LEU A 216 19.66 3.62 14.77
C LEU A 216 20.27 2.81 15.91
N LYS A 217 19.54 2.70 17.03
CA LYS A 217 19.98 1.96 18.20
C LYS A 217 20.12 0.46 17.92
N ASN A 218 19.11 -0.15 17.31
CA ASN A 218 19.05 -1.62 17.18
C ASN A 218 19.90 -2.16 16.02
N VAL A 219 20.03 -1.39 14.93
CA VAL A 219 20.74 -1.85 13.72
C VAL A 219 22.18 -1.36 13.70
N TYR A 220 22.43 -0.13 14.16
CA TYR A 220 23.74 0.51 14.03
C TYR A 220 24.41 0.79 15.39
N ASN A 221 23.74 0.53 16.51
CA ASN A 221 24.20 0.88 17.86
C ASN A 221 24.56 2.37 18.00
N LEU A 222 23.72 3.24 17.43
CA LEU A 222 23.86 4.70 17.46
C LEU A 222 22.68 5.35 18.20
N ASP A 223 22.96 6.39 18.96
CA ASP A 223 21.92 7.19 19.65
C ASP A 223 21.35 8.30 18.76
N GLU A 224 22.14 8.81 17.80
CA GLU A 224 21.79 9.92 16.91
C GLU A 224 22.23 9.64 15.46
N MET A 225 21.61 10.35 14.52
CA MET A 225 21.94 10.24 13.10
C MET A 225 23.35 10.82 12.84
N PRO A 226 24.25 10.08 12.15
CA PRO A 226 25.55 10.61 11.78
C PRO A 226 25.45 11.86 10.90
N LYS A 227 26.35 12.83 11.11
CA LYS A 227 26.43 14.06 10.29
C LYS A 227 27.10 13.83 8.92
N GLU A 228 27.79 12.70 8.74
CA GLU A 228 28.49 12.38 7.50
C GLU A 228 27.49 12.07 6.37
N LYS A 229 27.63 12.78 5.25
CA LYS A 229 26.80 12.54 4.06
C LYS A 229 27.08 11.14 3.51
N GLY A 230 26.01 10.39 3.22
CA GLY A 230 26.12 9.03 2.66
C GLY A 230 26.30 7.92 3.68
N SER A 231 26.20 8.21 4.99
CA SER A 231 26.15 7.18 6.02
C SER A 231 25.02 6.19 5.76
N GLN A 232 25.29 4.89 5.86
CA GLN A 232 24.28 3.84 5.72
C GLN A 232 23.17 3.96 6.79
N ALA A 233 23.47 4.57 7.94
CA ALA A 233 22.49 4.85 8.98
C ALA A 233 21.36 5.80 8.51
N SER A 234 21.57 6.56 7.42
CA SER A 234 20.53 7.41 6.81
C SER A 234 19.30 6.61 6.33
N TYR A 235 19.44 5.30 6.07
CA TYR A 235 18.31 4.43 5.74
C TYR A 235 17.37 4.13 6.92
N CYS A 236 17.76 4.50 8.15
CA CYS A 236 16.85 4.53 9.29
C CYS A 236 15.90 5.73 9.29
N ASN A 237 16.17 6.77 8.49
CA ASN A 237 15.27 7.90 8.32
C ASN A 237 14.39 7.69 7.08
N PRO A 238 13.06 7.54 7.24
CA PRO A 238 12.13 7.47 6.11
C PRO A 238 12.28 8.63 5.12
N ASP A 239 12.62 9.83 5.60
CA ASP A 239 12.68 11.03 4.77
C ASP A 239 13.76 10.94 3.68
N THR A 240 14.80 10.14 3.89
CA THR A 240 15.82 9.84 2.88
C THR A 240 15.19 9.29 1.59
N TYR A 241 14.19 8.40 1.73
CA TYR A 241 13.44 7.86 0.60
C TYR A 241 12.48 8.91 0.04
N THR A 242 11.74 9.59 0.91
CA THR A 242 10.73 10.57 0.52
C THR A 242 11.33 11.71 -0.32
N PHE A 243 12.46 12.28 0.09
CA PHE A 243 13.16 13.30 -0.70
C PHE A 243 13.63 12.77 -2.05
N SER A 244 14.12 11.53 -2.09
CA SER A 244 14.53 10.89 -3.35
C SER A 244 13.35 10.70 -4.29
N TYR A 245 12.19 10.27 -3.77
CA TYR A 245 10.95 10.10 -4.54
C TYR A 245 10.43 11.43 -5.08
N LEU A 246 10.39 12.48 -4.26
CA LEU A 246 10.01 13.82 -4.70
C LEU A 246 10.98 14.35 -5.76
N GLY A 247 12.29 14.18 -5.56
CA GLY A 247 13.29 14.56 -6.57
C GLY A 247 13.08 13.84 -7.90
N MET A 248 12.78 12.54 -7.87
CA MET A 248 12.44 11.77 -9.08
C MET A 248 11.20 12.32 -9.79
N LEU A 249 10.17 12.69 -9.03
CA LEU A 249 8.88 13.17 -9.55
C LEU A 249 8.95 14.59 -10.12
N PHE A 250 9.95 15.40 -9.73
CA PHE A 250 10.11 16.79 -10.17
C PHE A 250 11.42 17.06 -10.93
N GLY A 251 12.14 16.01 -11.34
CA GLY A 251 13.32 16.11 -12.19
C GLY A 251 14.59 16.61 -11.48
N ASP A 252 14.63 16.62 -10.15
CA ASP A 252 15.82 16.97 -9.39
C ASP A 252 16.87 15.87 -9.52
N SER A 253 18.02 16.21 -10.11
CA SER A 253 19.12 15.26 -10.31
C SER A 253 20.01 15.07 -9.08
N LYS A 254 19.91 15.97 -8.10
CA LYS A 254 20.68 15.97 -6.86
C LYS A 254 19.79 16.42 -5.71
N PHE A 255 20.09 15.94 -4.50
CA PHE A 255 19.44 16.40 -3.29
C PHE A 255 19.74 17.90 -3.06
N ASP A 256 18.68 18.67 -2.86
CA ASP A 256 18.72 20.12 -2.60
C ASP A 256 18.34 20.37 -1.14
N GLU A 257 19.32 20.72 -0.32
CA GLU A 257 19.13 20.99 1.11
C GLU A 257 18.21 22.19 1.38
N THR A 258 17.95 23.04 0.38
CA THR A 258 17.02 24.17 0.51
C THR A 258 15.56 23.76 0.38
N LYS A 259 15.29 22.57 -0.18
CA LYS A 259 13.95 22.00 -0.34
C LYS A 259 13.57 21.14 0.87
N ASP A 260 13.51 21.78 2.04
CA ASP A 260 13.10 21.12 3.29
C ASP A 260 11.58 20.81 3.33
N ALA A 261 11.11 20.23 4.43
CA ALA A 261 9.70 19.88 4.61
C ALA A 261 8.75 21.09 4.47
N LYS A 262 9.18 22.28 4.91
CA LYS A 262 8.38 23.51 4.82
C LYS A 262 8.32 24.04 3.40
N TRP A 263 9.44 23.96 2.68
CA TRP A 263 9.49 24.30 1.26
C TRP A 263 8.55 23.41 0.45
N TRP A 264 8.59 22.09 0.64
CA TRP A 264 7.71 21.16 -0.08
C TRP A 264 6.23 21.40 0.22
N GLN A 265 5.89 21.69 1.47
CA GLN A 265 4.51 22.05 1.84
C GLN A 265 4.08 23.34 1.12
N THR A 266 4.91 24.38 1.16
CA THR A 266 4.63 25.66 0.48
C THR A 266 4.48 25.48 -1.03
N PHE A 267 5.35 24.67 -1.63
CA PHE A 267 5.29 24.33 -3.05
C PHE A 267 3.96 23.64 -3.39
N TRP A 268 3.55 22.65 -2.60
CA TRP A 268 2.29 21.93 -2.79
C TRP A 268 1.08 22.87 -2.70
N ASP A 269 0.99 23.65 -1.63
CA ASP A 269 -0.13 24.56 -1.38
C ASP A 269 -0.28 25.58 -2.52
N THR A 270 0.84 26.03 -3.09
CA THR A 270 0.86 27.01 -4.18
C THR A 270 0.53 26.39 -5.54
N ASN A 271 0.97 25.15 -5.81
CA ASN A 271 1.06 24.63 -7.17
C ASN A 271 0.23 23.38 -7.47
N HIS A 272 -0.30 22.66 -6.48
CA HIS A 272 -0.89 21.32 -6.70
C HIS A 272 -1.98 21.29 -7.80
N ASN A 273 -2.85 22.31 -7.85
CA ASN A 273 -3.90 22.43 -8.87
C ASN A 273 -3.39 22.71 -10.30
N LYS A 274 -2.10 23.04 -10.44
CA LYS A 274 -1.43 23.35 -11.71
C LYS A 274 -0.46 22.24 -12.13
N LEU A 275 -0.30 21.19 -11.32
CA LEU A 275 0.61 20.10 -11.63
C LEU A 275 0.05 19.24 -12.76
N VAL A 276 0.86 19.01 -13.78
CA VAL A 276 0.53 18.17 -14.93
C VAL A 276 1.65 17.16 -15.14
N TRP A 277 1.28 15.90 -15.39
CA TRP A 277 2.24 14.85 -15.71
C TRP A 277 2.77 15.03 -17.15
N ASN A 278 4.08 15.19 -17.31
CA ASN A 278 4.72 15.15 -18.61
C ASN A 278 5.07 13.70 -18.96
N SER A 279 4.32 13.10 -19.89
CA SER A 279 4.51 11.71 -20.31
C SER A 279 5.81 11.45 -21.07
N VAL A 280 6.49 12.49 -21.57
CA VAL A 280 7.77 12.35 -22.28
C VAL A 280 8.90 12.24 -21.27
N SER A 281 8.98 13.18 -20.33
CA SER A 281 10.04 13.25 -19.32
C SER A 281 9.78 12.37 -18.09
N GLY A 282 8.53 11.95 -17.86
CA GLY A 282 8.15 11.10 -16.73
C GLY A 282 8.19 11.82 -15.38
N ILE A 283 7.91 13.13 -15.38
CA ILE A 283 7.91 14.01 -14.20
C ILE A 283 6.71 14.96 -14.22
N TYR A 284 6.43 15.59 -13.08
CA TYR A 284 5.45 16.67 -12.98
C TYR A 284 6.04 18.03 -13.36
N GLU A 285 5.23 18.84 -14.04
CA GLU A 285 5.52 20.23 -14.37
C GLU A 285 4.41 21.15 -13.83
N VAL A 286 4.78 22.37 -13.46
CA VAL A 286 3.81 23.40 -13.10
C VAL A 286 3.34 24.09 -14.38
N LYS A 287 2.04 23.95 -14.69
CA LYS A 287 1.44 24.67 -15.81
C LYS A 287 1.52 26.18 -15.56
N LYS A 288 2.15 26.89 -16.50
CA LYS A 288 2.26 28.36 -16.51
C LYS A 288 0.90 29.00 -16.81
#